data_AF-A0A660STK3-F1
#
_entry.id   AF-A0A660STK3-F1
#
_cell.length_a   1.000
_cell.length_b   1.000
_cell.length_c   1.000
_cell.angle_alpha   90.00
_cell.angle_beta   90.00
_cell.angle_gamma   90.00
#
_symmetry.space_group_name_H-M   'P 1'
#
loop_
_entity.id
_entity.type
_entity.pdbx_description
1 polymer ?
#
loop_
_entity_poly.entity_id
_entity_poly.type
_entity_poly.pdbx_seq_one_letter_code
_entity_poly.pdbx_strand_id
1 'polypeptide(L)'
;DWIRAVVSHGWGLVTEVEPELTMEKVLYTIDELTGLITATALMRPSKSLMDLGAKSVKKKWKDKRFSAGVNRELIDQGAAMLGIERTELIDETIAGMRTAAAELGLG
;
A
#
# COMPACT_ATOMS: atom_id res chain seq x y z
N ASP A 1 -7.63 16.43 -10.80
CA ASP A 1 -8.05 17.21 -9.62
C ASP A 1 -7.87 16.31 -8.40
N TRP A 2 -7.24 16.81 -7.33
CA TRP A 2 -7.02 16.05 -6.10
C TRP A 2 -8.32 15.61 -5.43
N ILE A 3 -9.40 16.39 -5.60
CA ILE A 3 -10.72 16.03 -5.06
C ILE A 3 -11.21 14.72 -5.68
N ARG A 4 -11.09 14.56 -7.00
CA ARG A 4 -11.51 13.33 -7.69
C ARG A 4 -10.69 12.13 -7.23
N ALA A 5 -9.37 12.28 -7.05
CA ALA A 5 -8.51 11.21 -6.54
C ALA A 5 -8.92 10.76 -5.13
N VAL A 6 -9.22 11.72 -4.25
CA VAL A 6 -9.74 11.43 -2.90
C VAL A 6 -11.12 10.78 -2.97
N VAL A 7 -11.95 11.05 -3.96
CA VAL A 7 -13.21 10.30 -4.10
C VAL A 7 -12.92 8.88 -4.61
N SER A 8 -12.16 8.74 -5.70
CA SER A 8 -11.97 7.47 -6.40
C SER A 8 -11.14 6.44 -5.63
N HIS A 9 -10.35 6.82 -4.61
CA HIS A 9 -9.61 5.80 -3.82
C HIS A 9 -10.55 4.84 -3.07
N GLY A 10 -11.80 5.24 -2.82
CA GLY A 10 -12.82 4.37 -2.22
C GLY A 10 -13.64 3.54 -3.22
N TRP A 11 -13.20 3.46 -4.49
CA TRP A 11 -13.96 2.80 -5.56
C TRP A 11 -14.27 1.33 -5.27
N GLY A 12 -15.54 0.95 -5.42
CA GLY A 12 -16.02 -0.40 -5.11
C GLY A 12 -16.15 -0.71 -3.60
N LEU A 13 -15.82 0.25 -2.72
CA LEU A 13 -16.02 0.15 -1.27
C LEU A 13 -17.12 1.10 -0.79
N VAL A 14 -16.98 2.39 -1.11
CA VAL A 14 -17.86 3.47 -0.62
C VAL A 14 -18.24 4.48 -1.71
N THR A 15 -17.71 4.32 -2.92
CA THR A 15 -18.00 5.18 -4.08
C THR A 15 -17.96 4.37 -5.38
N GLU A 16 -18.65 4.87 -6.39
CA GLU A 16 -18.71 4.31 -7.75
C GLU A 16 -17.76 5.01 -8.73
N VAL A 17 -17.00 6.01 -8.27
CA VAL A 17 -16.07 6.76 -9.13
C VAL A 17 -14.79 5.97 -9.37
N GLU A 18 -14.62 5.44 -10.57
CA GLU A 18 -13.44 4.64 -10.94
C GLU A 18 -12.14 5.48 -11.02
N PRO A 19 -10.99 4.94 -10.57
CA PRO A 19 -9.67 5.53 -10.80
C PRO A 19 -9.27 5.46 -12.28
N GLU A 20 -9.19 6.61 -12.95
CA GLU A 20 -8.87 6.70 -14.38
C GLU A 20 -7.44 7.22 -14.59
N LEU A 21 -7.07 8.26 -13.84
CA LEU A 21 -5.77 8.92 -13.93
C LEU A 21 -4.72 8.23 -13.07
N THR A 22 -3.44 8.41 -13.40
CA THR A 22 -2.33 7.77 -12.70
C THR A 22 -2.34 8.04 -11.20
N MET A 23 -2.53 9.29 -10.77
CA MET A 23 -2.58 9.63 -9.33
C MET A 23 -3.73 8.92 -8.60
N GLU A 24 -4.87 8.76 -9.25
CA GLU A 24 -6.04 8.11 -8.68
C GLU A 24 -5.79 6.63 -8.47
N LYS A 25 -5.22 5.97 -9.49
CA LYS A 25 -4.81 4.56 -9.45
C LYS A 25 -3.74 4.31 -8.39
N VAL A 26 -2.76 5.21 -8.31
CA VAL A 26 -1.73 5.15 -7.26
C VAL A 26 -2.38 5.24 -5.88
N LEU A 27 -3.20 6.27 -5.61
CA LEU A 27 -3.83 6.46 -4.31
C LEU A 27 -4.73 5.28 -3.92
N TYR A 28 -5.58 4.82 -4.85
CA TYR A 28 -6.41 3.62 -4.71
C TYR A 28 -5.58 2.40 -4.29
N THR A 29 -4.42 2.21 -4.91
CA THR A 29 -3.57 1.04 -4.66
C THR A 29 -2.82 1.11 -3.34
N ILE A 30 -2.17 2.25 -3.07
CA ILE A 30 -1.18 2.34 -2.00
C ILE A 30 -1.81 2.60 -0.63
N ASP A 31 -3.01 3.19 -0.58
CA ASP A 31 -3.73 3.46 0.69
C ASP A 31 -3.81 2.19 1.54
N GLU A 32 -4.32 1.11 0.96
CA GLU A 32 -4.44 -0.19 1.61
C GLU A 32 -3.08 -0.88 1.84
N LEU A 33 -2.14 -0.73 0.89
CA LEU A 33 -0.83 -1.36 0.96
C LEU A 33 0.05 -0.79 2.09
N THR A 34 -0.05 0.51 2.36
CA THR A 34 0.71 1.17 3.43
C THR A 34 0.38 0.58 4.80
N GLY A 35 -0.87 0.15 5.04
CA GLY A 35 -1.29 -0.54 6.25
C GLY A 35 -0.58 -1.88 6.43
N LEU A 36 -0.47 -2.68 5.36
CA LEU A 36 0.27 -3.95 5.39
C LEU A 36 1.78 -3.75 5.62
N ILE A 37 2.37 -2.75 4.98
CA ILE A 37 3.80 -2.40 5.14
C ILE A 37 4.07 -1.96 6.58
N THR A 38 3.24 -1.06 7.11
CA THR A 38 3.32 -0.56 8.50
C THR A 38 3.22 -1.70 9.49
N ALA A 39 2.22 -2.57 9.37
CA ALA A 39 2.09 -3.74 10.23
C ALA A 39 3.32 -4.65 10.13
N THR A 40 3.89 -4.82 8.92
CA THR A 40 5.09 -5.62 8.71
C THR A 40 6.31 -5.02 9.40
N ALA A 41 6.49 -3.69 9.35
CA ALA A 41 7.55 -2.97 10.04
C ALA A 41 7.44 -3.15 11.56
N LEU A 42 6.25 -2.95 12.13
CA LEU A 42 5.98 -3.05 13.57
C LEU A 42 6.27 -4.42 14.19
N MET A 43 6.22 -5.49 13.39
CA MET A 43 6.55 -6.85 13.83
C MET A 43 8.06 -7.12 13.92
N ARG A 44 8.90 -6.24 13.39
CA ARG A 44 10.35 -6.40 13.44
C ARG A 44 10.91 -5.87 14.76
N PRO A 45 12.03 -6.41 15.26
CA PRO A 45 12.72 -5.83 16.41
C PRO A 45 13.08 -4.35 16.21
N SER A 46 13.47 -3.97 14.98
CA SER A 46 13.80 -2.60 14.60
C SER A 46 12.60 -1.65 14.62
N LYS A 47 11.38 -2.16 14.41
CA LYS A 47 10.15 -1.38 14.16
C LYS A 47 10.33 -0.28 13.09
N SER A 48 11.21 -0.53 12.12
CA SER A 48 11.70 0.46 11.17
C SER A 48 11.36 0.10 9.72
N LEU A 49 11.17 1.12 8.89
CA LEU A 49 11.12 0.99 7.43
C LEU A 49 12.52 0.95 6.79
N MET A 50 13.55 1.40 7.50
CA MET A 50 14.91 1.54 6.96
C MET A 50 15.52 0.19 6.59
N ASP A 51 15.19 -0.87 7.33
CA ASP A 51 15.66 -2.22 7.09
C ASP A 51 14.58 -3.15 6.48
N LEU A 52 13.42 -2.60 6.13
CA LEU A 52 12.32 -3.31 5.48
C LEU A 52 12.52 -3.42 3.96
N GLY A 53 12.24 -4.60 3.39
CA GLY A 53 12.23 -4.79 1.93
C GLY A 53 11.06 -5.67 1.49
N ALA A 54 10.74 -5.66 0.20
CA ALA A 54 9.54 -6.31 -0.33
C ALA A 54 9.42 -7.80 0.02
N LYS A 55 10.53 -8.53 0.17
CA LYS A 55 10.50 -9.96 0.54
C LYS A 55 9.75 -10.21 1.86
N SER A 56 9.94 -9.36 2.87
CA SER A 56 9.27 -9.50 4.17
C SER A 56 7.78 -9.22 4.07
N VAL A 57 7.41 -8.18 3.32
CA VAL A 57 6.00 -7.81 3.07
C VAL A 57 5.31 -8.90 2.25
N LYS A 58 5.95 -9.45 1.21
CA LYS A 58 5.43 -10.58 0.40
C LYS A 58 5.21 -11.85 1.22
N LYS A 59 6.02 -12.09 2.27
CA LYS A 59 5.78 -13.21 3.20
C LYS A 59 4.50 -12.98 3.99
N LYS A 60 4.30 -11.75 4.49
CA LYS A 60 3.10 -11.34 5.24
C LYS A 60 1.85 -11.24 4.39
N TRP A 61 1.99 -10.87 3.12
CA TRP A 61 0.92 -10.88 2.13
C TRP A 61 0.21 -12.24 2.06
N LYS A 62 0.97 -13.34 2.02
CA LYS A 62 0.42 -14.70 1.93
C LYS A 62 -0.32 -15.15 3.20
N ASP A 63 0.01 -14.55 4.34
CA ASP A 63 -0.66 -14.81 5.61
C ASP A 63 -1.92 -13.95 5.70
N LYS A 64 -3.06 -14.48 5.27
CA LYS A 64 -4.35 -13.76 5.29
C LYS A 64 -4.83 -13.37 6.70
N ARG A 65 -4.34 -14.04 7.75
CA ARG A 65 -4.67 -13.70 9.14
C ARG A 65 -3.88 -12.47 9.61
N PHE A 66 -2.69 -12.27 9.05
CA PHE A 66 -1.88 -11.10 9.32
C PHE A 66 -2.49 -9.87 8.65
N SER A 67 -2.79 -8.83 9.43
CA SER A 67 -3.50 -7.64 8.94
C SER A 67 -4.78 -8.04 8.20
N ALA A 68 -5.69 -8.72 8.91
CA ALA A 68 -6.93 -9.26 8.35
C ALA A 68 -7.86 -8.18 7.76
N GLY A 69 -7.71 -6.93 8.18
CA GLY A 69 -8.42 -5.78 7.60
C GLY A 69 -7.93 -5.39 6.21
N VAL A 70 -6.74 -5.85 5.79
CA VAL A 70 -6.14 -5.46 4.50
C VAL A 70 -6.85 -6.18 3.34
N ASN A 71 -7.48 -5.40 2.47
CA ASN A 71 -8.05 -5.84 1.20
C ASN A 71 -6.96 -6.06 0.14
N ARG A 72 -6.45 -7.29 0.09
CA ARG A 72 -5.40 -7.71 -0.87
C ARG A 72 -5.89 -7.72 -2.32
N GLU A 73 -7.17 -7.97 -2.54
CA GLU A 73 -7.75 -8.01 -3.89
C GLU A 73 -7.79 -6.59 -4.49
N LEU A 74 -8.12 -5.58 -3.68
CA LEU A 74 -8.06 -4.18 -4.05
C LEU A 74 -6.64 -3.75 -4.47
N ILE A 75 -5.63 -4.12 -3.68
CA ILE A 75 -4.22 -3.83 -4.02
C ILE A 75 -3.81 -4.54 -5.32
N ASP A 76 -4.23 -5.80 -5.54
CA ASP A 76 -3.94 -6.52 -6.79
C ASP A 76 -4.64 -5.90 -8.01
N GLN A 77 -5.89 -5.43 -7.85
CA GLN A 77 -6.61 -4.68 -8.88
C GLN A 77 -5.88 -3.37 -9.22
N GLY A 78 -5.48 -2.61 -8.19
CA GLY A 78 -4.73 -1.37 -8.36
C GLY A 78 -3.38 -1.59 -9.06
N ALA A 79 -2.64 -2.64 -8.68
CA ALA A 79 -1.40 -3.03 -9.36
C ALA A 79 -1.64 -3.34 -10.85
N ALA A 80 -2.71 -4.06 -11.18
CA ALA A 80 -3.09 -4.35 -12.55
C ALA A 80 -3.46 -3.09 -13.34
N MET A 81 -4.19 -2.14 -12.74
CA MET A 81 -4.51 -0.84 -13.36
C MET A 81 -3.27 0.00 -13.67
N LEU A 82 -2.24 -0.12 -12.84
CA LEU A 82 -0.96 0.57 -13.01
C LEU A 82 -0.01 -0.18 -13.97
N GLY A 83 -0.30 -1.44 -14.28
CA GLY A 83 0.59 -2.29 -15.08
C GLY A 83 1.92 -2.58 -14.37
N ILE A 84 1.92 -2.60 -13.03
CA ILE A 84 3.11 -2.78 -12.20
C ILE A 84 3.08 -4.11 -11.47
N GLU A 85 4.24 -4.76 -11.36
CA GLU A 85 4.37 -6.00 -10.60
C GLU A 85 4.29 -5.74 -9.10
N ARG A 86 3.64 -6.64 -8.35
CA ARG A 86 3.44 -6.49 -6.89
C ARG A 86 4.75 -6.23 -6.14
N THR A 87 5.85 -6.86 -6.58
CA THR A 87 7.15 -6.67 -5.93
C THR A 87 7.63 -5.22 -6.06
N GLU A 88 7.56 -4.68 -7.27
CA GLU A 88 7.95 -3.31 -7.59
C GLU A 88 7.04 -2.31 -6.87
N LEU A 89 5.72 -2.52 -6.89
CA LEU A 89 4.75 -1.73 -6.13
C LEU A 89 5.09 -1.65 -4.63
N ILE A 90 5.46 -2.79 -4.02
CA ILE A 90 5.84 -2.83 -2.61
C ILE A 90 7.14 -2.06 -2.38
N ASP A 91 8.16 -2.25 -3.23
CA ASP A 91 9.44 -1.57 -3.08
C ASP A 91 9.30 -0.04 -3.24
N GLU A 92 8.54 0.43 -4.24
CA GLU A 92 8.23 1.85 -4.45
C GLU A 92 7.43 2.44 -3.28
N THR A 93 6.46 1.69 -2.76
CA THR A 93 5.66 2.14 -1.60
C THR A 93 6.52 2.24 -0.34
N ILE A 94 7.44 1.27 -0.10
CA ILE A 94 8.41 1.35 1.00
C ILE A 94 9.32 2.57 0.81
N ALA A 95 9.82 2.82 -0.40
CA ALA A 95 10.69 3.95 -0.70
C ALA A 95 9.98 5.29 -0.42
N GLY A 96 8.72 5.43 -0.84
CA GLY A 96 7.89 6.59 -0.53
C GLY A 96 7.64 6.75 0.97
N MET A 97 7.25 5.67 1.67
CA MET A 97 7.02 5.73 3.12
C MET A 97 8.30 6.09 3.91
N ARG A 98 9.49 5.70 3.41
CA ARG A 98 10.76 6.05 4.07
C ARG A 98 11.01 7.56 4.13
N THR A 99 10.55 8.33 3.15
CA THR A 99 10.72 9.79 3.18
C THR A 99 9.95 10.44 4.33
N ALA A 100 8.94 9.75 4.87
CA ALA A 100 8.13 10.16 6.02
C ALA A 100 8.31 9.23 7.24
N ALA A 101 9.34 8.36 7.27
CA ALA A 101 9.47 7.33 8.30
C ALA A 101 9.49 7.88 9.74
N ALA A 102 10.13 9.03 9.95
CA ALA A 102 10.17 9.68 11.26
C ALA A 102 8.76 10.12 11.73
N GLU A 103 7.96 10.68 10.83
CA GLU A 103 6.58 11.12 11.11
C GLU A 103 5.65 9.93 11.38
N LEU A 104 5.91 8.80 10.70
CA LEU A 104 5.20 7.54 10.91
C LEU A 104 5.63 6.82 12.20
N GLY A 105 6.69 7.28 12.89
CA GLY A 105 7.27 6.57 14.03
C GLY A 105 7.96 5.25 13.66
N LEU A 106 8.40 5.13 12.40
CA LEU A 106 9.02 3.95 11.80
C LEU A 106 10.43 4.25 11.23
N GLY A 107 11.12 5.22 11.84
CA GLY A 107 12.47 5.64 11.48
C GLY A 107 13.54 4.57 11.63
#